data_AF-A0A086LTK7-F1
#
_entry.id   AF-A0A086LTK7-F1
#
_cell.length_a   1.000
_cell.length_b   1.000
_cell.length_c   1.000
_cell.angle_alpha   90.00
_cell.angle_beta   90.00
_cell.angle_gamma   90.00
#
_symmetry.space_group_name_H-M   'P 1'
#
loop_
_entity.id
_entity.type
_entity.pdbx_description
1 polymer ?
#
loop_
_entity_poly.entity_id
_entity_poly.type
_entity_poly.pdbx_seq_one_letter_code
_entity_poly.pdbx_strand_id
1 'polypeptide(L)'
;MLLFVSAYCKEYIDRLTFYVNEHAKTTESRATQLLNDMLPKQVLEEFQQDKLKLAYLHENVTFLFADICGFTSWAKGVDACEVVTMLQKLFAKFDKDSTKFGLYKLCTIGDAYVAVSEPVTAENAVRDCLSTVPENELVEPYRYGIACVQVCMHI
;
A
#
# COMPACT_ATOMS: atom_id res chain seq x y z
N MET A 1 12.41 -56.82 -16.55
CA MET A 1 13.48 -55.81 -16.39
C MET A 1 13.01 -54.42 -16.82
N LEU A 2 12.53 -54.22 -18.06
CA LEU A 2 12.07 -52.91 -18.56
C LEU A 2 10.95 -52.26 -17.73
N LEU A 3 9.97 -53.04 -17.25
CA LEU A 3 8.88 -52.52 -16.41
C LEU A 3 9.38 -51.91 -15.10
N PHE A 4 10.36 -52.55 -14.44
CA PHE A 4 10.96 -52.02 -13.21
C PHE A 4 11.73 -50.73 -13.45
N VAL A 5 12.47 -50.65 -14.57
CA VAL A 5 13.16 -49.42 -14.97
C VAL A 5 12.14 -48.30 -15.24
N SER A 6 11.05 -48.60 -15.96
CA SER A 6 10.01 -47.60 -16.23
C SER A 6 9.29 -47.12 -14.97
N ALA A 7 8.99 -48.01 -14.02
CA ALA A 7 8.37 -47.66 -12.75
C ALA A 7 9.31 -46.81 -11.89
N TYR A 8 10.60 -47.16 -11.85
CA TYR A 8 11.62 -46.36 -11.17
C TYR A 8 11.78 -44.97 -11.78
N CYS A 9 11.86 -44.87 -13.12
CA CYS A 9 11.94 -43.58 -13.80
C CYS A 9 10.71 -42.72 -13.55
N LYS A 10 9.50 -43.31 -13.55
CA LYS A 10 8.27 -42.58 -13.26
C LYS A 10 8.26 -42.01 -11.83
N GLU A 11 8.53 -42.85 -10.83
CA GLU A 11 8.62 -42.42 -9.42
C GLU A 11 9.68 -41.32 -9.23
N TYR A 12 10.82 -41.45 -9.92
CA TYR A 12 11.87 -40.44 -9.88
C TYR A 12 11.42 -39.10 -10.46
N ILE A 13 10.73 -39.11 -11.61
CA ILE A 13 10.18 -37.90 -12.23
C ILE A 13 9.06 -37.30 -11.38
N ASP A 14 8.17 -38.12 -10.80
CA ASP A 14 7.08 -37.65 -9.95
C ASP A 14 7.63 -36.93 -8.70
N ARG A 15 8.69 -37.46 -8.08
CA ARG A 15 9.39 -36.80 -6.96
C ARG A 15 10.03 -35.48 -7.39
N LEU A 16 10.76 -35.46 -8.50
CA LEU A 16 11.37 -34.22 -9.02
C LEU A 16 10.30 -33.16 -9.33
N THR A 17 9.20 -33.58 -9.95
CA THR A 17 8.05 -32.72 -10.27
C THR A 17 7.43 -32.16 -9.00
N PHE A 18 7.29 -32.99 -7.95
CA PHE A 18 6.81 -32.53 -6.64
C PHE A 18 7.72 -31.44 -6.05
N TYR A 19 9.06 -31.63 -6.05
CA TYR A 19 9.98 -30.61 -5.53
C TYR A 19 9.90 -29.31 -6.32
N VAL A 20 9.89 -29.38 -7.66
CA VAL A 20 9.79 -28.20 -8.52
C VAL A 20 8.46 -27.47 -8.28
N ASN A 21 7.35 -28.21 -8.18
CA ASN A 21 6.03 -27.62 -7.90
C ASN A 21 5.95 -26.98 -6.52
N GLU A 22 6.58 -27.56 -5.50
CA GLU A 22 6.57 -27.01 -4.15
C GLU A 22 7.39 -25.69 -4.08
N HIS A 23 8.52 -25.65 -4.78
CA HIS A 23 9.30 -24.42 -4.95
C HIS A 23 8.55 -23.35 -5.75
N ALA A 24 7.86 -23.75 -6.82
CA ALA A 24 7.02 -22.85 -7.61
C ALA A 24 5.88 -22.26 -6.75
N LYS A 25 5.18 -23.11 -6.00
CA LYS A 25 4.08 -22.71 -5.11
C LYS A 25 4.52 -21.77 -3.99
N THR A 26 5.70 -22.01 -3.40
CA THR A 26 6.26 -21.12 -2.38
C THR A 26 6.58 -19.74 -2.95
N THR A 27 7.19 -19.71 -4.14
CA THR A 27 7.50 -18.46 -4.85
C THR A 27 6.23 -17.70 -5.23
N GLU A 28 5.23 -18.41 -5.76
CA GLU A 28 3.92 -17.86 -6.13
C GLU A 28 3.17 -17.28 -4.92
N SER A 29 3.16 -18.00 -3.80
CA SER A 29 2.54 -17.54 -2.55
C SER A 29 3.19 -16.25 -2.05
N ARG A 30 4.53 -16.18 -2.04
CA ARG A 30 5.27 -14.98 -1.65
C ARG A 30 5.01 -13.80 -2.57
N ALA A 31 4.99 -14.04 -3.88
CA ALA A 31 4.65 -13.01 -4.86
C ALA A 31 3.23 -12.49 -4.68
N THR A 32 2.26 -13.39 -4.46
CA THR A 32 0.85 -13.06 -4.23
C THR A 32 0.68 -12.24 -2.94
N GLN A 33 1.36 -12.61 -1.85
CA GLN A 33 1.34 -11.82 -0.61
C GLN A 33 1.89 -10.40 -0.82
N LEU A 34 3.04 -10.29 -1.49
CA LEU A 34 3.63 -8.98 -1.78
C LEU A 34 2.71 -8.10 -2.63
N LEU A 35 2.03 -8.67 -3.62
CA LEU A 35 1.07 -7.94 -4.46
C LEU A 35 -0.15 -7.47 -3.66
N ASN A 36 -0.65 -8.29 -2.73
CA ASN A 36 -1.74 -7.89 -1.82
C ASN A 36 -1.33 -6.72 -0.91
N ASP A 37 -0.07 -6.69 -0.47
CA ASP A 37 0.41 -5.62 0.41
C ASP A 37 0.68 -4.31 -0.36
N MET A 38 0.99 -4.39 -1.65
CA MET A 38 1.41 -3.23 -2.46
C MET A 38 0.28 -2.60 -3.28
N LEU A 39 -0.70 -3.38 -3.72
CA LEU A 39 -1.75 -2.92 -4.64
C LEU A 39 -3.10 -2.77 -3.94
N PRO A 40 -3.90 -1.75 -4.29
CA PRO A 40 -5.30 -1.70 -3.90
C PRO A 40 -6.06 -2.92 -4.42
N LYS A 41 -7.05 -3.40 -3.66
CA LYS A 41 -7.79 -4.63 -3.97
C LYS A 41 -8.37 -4.65 -5.39
N GLN A 42 -9.02 -3.57 -5.80
CA GLN A 42 -9.60 -3.46 -7.15
C GLN A 42 -8.54 -3.63 -8.25
N VAL A 43 -7.39 -2.97 -8.09
CA VAL A 43 -6.29 -3.04 -9.08
C VAL A 43 -5.71 -4.45 -9.11
N LEU A 44 -5.59 -5.10 -7.95
CA LEU A 44 -5.10 -6.47 -7.85
C LEU A 44 -6.02 -7.48 -8.54
N GLU A 45 -7.34 -7.36 -8.33
CA GLU A 45 -8.34 -8.22 -9.00
C GLU A 45 -8.31 -8.06 -10.51
N GLU A 46 -8.22 -6.81 -11.00
CA GLU A 46 -8.11 -6.52 -12.42
C GLU A 46 -6.77 -7.00 -13.01
N PHE A 47 -5.67 -6.92 -12.26
CA PHE A 47 -4.36 -7.46 -12.64
C PHE A 47 -4.38 -8.98 -12.80
N GLN A 48 -4.98 -9.71 -11.84
CA GLN A 48 -5.10 -11.16 -11.90
C GLN A 48 -5.96 -11.66 -13.06
N GLN A 49 -6.86 -10.83 -13.58
CA GLN A 49 -7.74 -11.14 -14.71
C GLN A 49 -7.21 -10.66 -16.06
N ASP A 50 -6.00 -10.10 -16.13
CA ASP A 50 -5.43 -9.44 -17.32
C ASP A 50 -6.35 -8.32 -17.88
N LYS A 51 -7.03 -7.59 -16.98
CA LYS A 51 -8.00 -6.53 -17.32
C LYS A 51 -7.62 -5.14 -16.82
N LEU A 52 -6.36 -4.92 -16.46
CA LEU A 52 -5.88 -3.61 -16.01
C LEU A 52 -6.19 -2.51 -17.03
N LYS A 53 -6.68 -1.38 -16.52
CA LYS A 53 -6.90 -0.17 -17.31
C LYS A 53 -5.71 0.76 -17.14
N LEU A 54 -5.40 1.51 -18.21
CA LEU A 54 -4.34 2.53 -18.17
C LEU A 54 -4.69 3.69 -17.24
N ALA A 55 -5.98 4.02 -17.14
CA ALA A 55 -6.48 5.10 -16.32
C ALA A 55 -7.86 4.76 -15.75
N TYR A 56 -8.10 5.24 -14.53
CA TYR A 56 -9.35 5.09 -13.81
C TYR A 56 -9.91 6.48 -13.54
N LEU A 57 -11.21 6.65 -13.74
CA LEU A 57 -11.93 7.85 -13.34
C LEU A 57 -12.63 7.57 -12.01
N HIS A 58 -12.33 8.38 -11.01
CA HIS A 58 -12.96 8.33 -9.70
C HIS A 58 -13.55 9.70 -9.38
N GLU A 59 -14.84 9.74 -9.06
CA GLU A 59 -15.57 10.99 -8.81
C GLU A 59 -15.51 11.43 -7.36
N ASN A 60 -15.33 10.51 -6.41
CA ASN A 60 -15.33 10.81 -4.97
C ASN A 60 -14.14 10.14 -4.28
N VAL A 61 -13.04 10.88 -4.14
CA VAL A 61 -11.83 10.44 -3.45
C VAL A 61 -11.27 11.56 -2.57
N THR A 62 -10.65 11.19 -1.46
CA THR A 62 -10.04 12.15 -0.53
C THR A 62 -8.54 11.91 -0.48
N PHE A 63 -7.75 12.96 -0.69
CA PHE A 63 -6.31 12.94 -0.48
C PHE A 63 -5.95 13.49 0.89
N LEU A 64 -5.00 12.83 1.54
CA LEU A 64 -4.34 13.27 2.76
C LEU A 64 -2.91 13.66 2.42
N PHE A 65 -2.56 14.91 2.72
CA PHE A 65 -1.20 15.42 2.70
C PHE A 65 -0.80 15.79 4.12
N ALA A 66 0.17 15.09 4.69
CA ALA A 66 0.69 15.40 6.02
C ALA A 66 2.15 15.81 5.91
N ASP A 67 2.48 17.03 6.30
CA ASP A 67 3.82 17.60 6.24
C ASP A 67 4.36 17.95 7.63
N ILE A 68 5.69 17.98 7.79
CA ILE A 68 6.33 18.29 9.06
C ILE A 68 6.83 19.74 9.04
N CYS A 69 6.04 20.63 9.66
CA CYS A 69 6.38 22.03 9.88
C CYS A 69 7.76 22.15 10.57
N GLY A 70 8.71 22.78 9.89
CA GLY A 70 10.05 23.09 10.42
C GLY A 70 11.10 21.99 10.28
N PHE A 71 10.76 20.84 9.69
CA PHE A 71 11.67 19.70 9.53
C PHE A 71 12.96 20.06 8.80
N THR A 72 12.88 20.81 7.69
CA THR A 72 14.09 21.18 6.92
C THR A 72 15.11 21.95 7.76
N SER A 73 14.66 22.80 8.68
CA SER A 73 15.55 23.56 9.58
C SER A 73 16.13 22.66 10.67
N TRP A 74 15.32 21.76 11.22
CA TRP A 74 15.72 20.78 12.23
C TRP A 74 16.75 19.79 11.67
N ALA A 75 16.47 19.18 10.52
CA ALA A 75 17.29 18.16 9.89
C ALA A 75 18.70 18.64 9.50
N LYS A 76 18.90 19.96 9.31
CA LYS A 76 20.22 20.54 9.02
C LYS A 76 21.22 20.38 10.18
N GLY A 77 20.74 20.30 11.41
CA GLY A 77 21.58 20.21 12.62
C GLY A 77 21.67 18.82 13.23
N VAL A 78 21.02 17.82 12.63
CA VAL A 78 20.84 16.49 13.20
C VAL A 78 21.56 15.45 12.34
N ASP A 79 22.07 14.39 12.97
CA ASP A 79 22.71 13.31 12.24
C ASP A 79 21.73 12.59 11.31
N ALA A 80 22.19 12.22 10.11
CA ALA A 80 21.35 11.59 9.10
C ALA A 80 20.69 10.29 9.61
N CYS A 81 21.37 9.51 10.45
CA CYS A 81 20.80 8.29 11.01
C CYS A 81 19.65 8.60 11.98
N GLU A 82 19.77 9.68 12.77
CA GLU A 82 18.71 10.12 13.67
C GLU A 82 17.49 10.66 12.92
N VAL A 83 17.73 11.45 11.86
CA VAL A 83 16.66 11.94 10.96
C VAL A 83 15.86 10.77 10.37
N VAL A 84 16.56 9.78 9.79
CA VAL A 84 15.92 8.60 9.19
C VAL A 84 15.19 7.77 10.25
N THR A 85 15.77 7.59 11.44
CA THR A 85 15.15 6.84 12.53
C THR A 85 13.86 7.50 13.01
N MET A 86 13.83 8.83 13.09
CA MET A 86 12.64 9.59 13.45
C MET A 86 11.55 9.44 12.39
N LEU A 87 11.89 9.68 11.11
CA LEU A 87 10.95 9.53 9.99
C LEU A 87 10.39 8.11 9.91
N GLN A 88 11.22 7.08 10.08
CA GLN A 88 10.79 5.69 10.07
C GLN A 88 9.75 5.41 11.17
N LYS A 89 9.96 5.92 12.38
CA LYS A 89 9.00 5.75 13.49
C LYS A 89 7.68 6.47 13.22
N LEU A 90 7.76 7.70 12.70
CA LEU A 90 6.58 8.50 12.37
C LEU A 90 5.77 7.85 11.25
N PHE A 91 6.41 7.52 10.12
CA PHE A 91 5.73 6.90 8.99
C PHE A 91 5.22 5.50 9.30
N ALA A 92 5.90 4.72 10.16
CA ALA A 92 5.35 3.45 10.64
C ALA A 92 4.07 3.63 11.46
N LYS A 93 3.89 4.76 12.16
CA LYS A 93 2.63 5.09 12.83
C LYS A 93 1.55 5.48 11.82
N PHE A 94 1.89 6.32 10.85
CA PHE A 94 0.99 6.68 9.75
C PHE A 94 0.55 5.49 8.91
N ASP A 95 1.43 4.52 8.65
CA ASP A 95 1.09 3.29 7.93
C ASP A 95 0.05 2.45 8.70
N LYS A 96 0.13 2.42 10.03
CA LYS A 96 -0.90 1.77 10.87
C LYS A 96 -2.22 2.53 10.86
N ASP A 97 -2.15 3.85 11.00
CA ASP A 97 -3.34 4.71 11.04
C ASP A 97 -4.06 4.71 9.67
N SER A 98 -3.33 4.86 8.56
CA SER A 98 -3.88 4.77 7.20
C SER A 98 -4.60 3.45 6.96
N THR A 99 -4.00 2.32 7.34
CA THR A 99 -4.65 1.00 7.27
C THR A 99 -5.94 0.95 8.10
N LYS A 100 -5.92 1.50 9.32
CA LYS A 100 -7.10 1.56 10.20
C LYS A 100 -8.21 2.41 9.58
N PHE A 101 -7.87 3.47 8.87
CA PHE A 101 -8.82 4.40 8.25
C PHE A 101 -9.23 4.03 6.83
N GLY A 102 -8.66 2.95 6.26
CA GLY A 102 -8.96 2.55 4.88
C GLY A 102 -8.35 3.49 3.84
N LEU A 103 -7.24 4.14 4.18
CA LEU A 103 -6.46 4.95 3.26
C LEU A 103 -5.35 4.10 2.63
N TYR A 104 -5.18 4.24 1.32
CA TYR A 104 -4.06 3.69 0.58
C TYR A 104 -2.90 4.69 0.57
N LYS A 105 -1.73 4.26 1.06
CA LYS A 105 -0.50 5.06 1.02
C LYS A 105 -0.04 5.18 -0.43
N LEU A 106 0.04 6.40 -0.95
CA LEU A 106 0.53 6.67 -2.29
C LEU A 106 2.06 6.75 -2.30
N CYS A 107 2.62 7.67 -1.52
CA CYS A 107 4.06 7.88 -1.46
C CYS A 107 4.45 8.76 -0.26
N THR A 108 5.76 8.84 -0.04
CA THR A 108 6.39 9.86 0.80
C THR A 108 7.17 10.80 -0.10
N ILE A 109 7.08 12.11 0.14
CA ILE A 109 7.82 13.15 -0.61
C ILE A 109 8.66 13.93 0.40
N GLY A 110 9.91 13.51 0.59
CA GLY A 110 10.73 14.06 1.68
C GLY A 110 10.12 13.71 3.05
N ASP A 111 9.80 14.74 3.82
CA ASP A 111 9.12 14.70 5.12
C ASP A 111 7.59 14.66 5.02
N ALA A 112 7.03 14.84 3.83
CA ALA A 112 5.59 14.74 3.62
C ALA A 112 5.12 13.29 3.36
N TYR A 113 3.96 12.94 3.92
CA TYR A 113 3.25 11.68 3.75
C TYR A 113 1.98 11.90 2.93
N VAL A 114 1.78 11.09 1.88
CA VAL A 114 0.64 11.21 0.97
C VAL A 114 -0.15 9.90 0.92
N ALA A 115 -1.45 9.99 1.19
CA ALA A 115 -2.38 8.87 1.10
C ALA A 115 -3.70 9.28 0.46
N VAL A 116 -4.46 8.30 -0.02
CA VAL A 116 -5.74 8.51 -0.68
C VAL A 116 -6.78 7.53 -0.16
N SER A 117 -8.03 7.94 -0.03
CA SER A 117 -9.12 7.04 0.29
C SER A 117 -9.37 6.06 -0.86
N GLU A 118 -9.86 4.87 -0.55
CA GLU A 118 -10.45 4.02 -1.59
C GLU A 118 -11.66 4.73 -2.24
N PRO A 119 -11.93 4.52 -3.53
CA PRO A 119 -13.10 5.07 -4.19
C PRO A 119 -14.38 4.56 -3.52
N VAL A 120 -15.26 5.47 -3.11
CA VAL A 120 -16.53 5.08 -2.48
C VAL A 120 -17.43 4.42 -3.54
N THR A 121 -17.62 3.11 -3.45
CA THR A 121 -18.75 2.42 -4.11
C THR A 121 -20.01 2.64 -3.29
N ALA A 122 -21.20 2.58 -3.92
CA ALA A 122 -22.50 2.88 -3.30
C ALA A 122 -22.81 2.09 -2.00
N GLU A 123 -22.06 1.01 -1.73
CA GLU A 123 -22.19 0.15 -0.55
C GLU A 123 -21.35 0.60 0.67
N ASN A 124 -20.34 1.46 0.48
CA ASN A 124 -19.39 1.90 1.52
C ASN A 124 -19.54 3.38 1.88
N ALA A 125 -20.70 3.96 1.63
CA ALA A 125 -20.97 5.37 1.85
C ALA A 125 -20.62 5.79 3.30
N VAL A 126 -19.63 6.68 3.39
CA VAL A 126 -19.32 7.52 4.55
C VAL A 126 -18.71 6.78 5.76
N ARG A 127 -17.44 6.36 5.63
CA ARG A 127 -16.53 6.50 6.78
C ARG A 127 -15.68 7.73 6.56
N ASP A 128 -16.20 8.80 7.13
CA ASP A 128 -15.73 10.17 7.09
C ASP A 128 -14.23 10.27 7.38
N CYS A 129 -13.42 10.44 6.33
CA CYS A 129 -11.99 10.77 6.45
C CYS A 129 -11.80 12.15 7.10
N LEU A 130 -12.85 12.97 7.19
CA LEU A 130 -12.85 14.26 7.89
C LEU A 130 -12.98 14.10 9.41
N SER A 131 -13.55 13.00 9.91
CA SER A 131 -13.66 12.75 11.36
C SER A 131 -12.31 12.54 12.07
N THR A 132 -11.25 12.30 11.30
CA THR A 132 -9.87 12.13 11.77
C THR A 132 -9.06 13.41 11.84
N VAL A 133 -9.55 14.49 11.26
CA VAL A 133 -8.87 15.77 11.22
C VAL A 133 -9.27 16.53 12.49
N PRO A 134 -8.36 16.81 13.44
CA PRO A 134 -8.69 17.68 14.56
C PRO A 134 -9.23 19.01 14.00
N GLU A 135 -10.27 19.59 14.63
CA GLU A 135 -11.01 20.80 14.16
C GLU A 135 -10.13 22.02 13.80
N ASN A 136 -8.83 21.96 14.08
CA ASN A 136 -7.85 23.02 13.82
C ASN A 136 -7.09 22.90 12.49
N GLU A 137 -7.38 21.91 11.64
CA GLU A 137 -6.70 21.72 10.35
C GLU A 137 -7.56 22.15 9.16
N LEU A 138 -6.90 22.80 8.19
CA LEU A 138 -7.53 23.42 7.03
C LEU A 138 -8.03 22.35 6.06
N VAL A 139 -9.33 22.06 6.10
CA VAL A 139 -10.01 21.30 5.05
C VAL A 139 -10.31 22.26 3.91
N GLU A 140 -9.56 22.21 2.82
CA GLU A 140 -9.94 22.96 1.61
C GLU A 140 -11.17 22.30 0.95
N PRO A 141 -12.17 23.09 0.52
CA PRO A 141 -13.43 22.54 0.03
C PRO A 141 -13.26 21.74 -1.26
N TYR A 142 -14.05 20.67 -1.38
CA TYR A 142 -14.17 19.78 -2.53
C TYR A 142 -14.14 20.54 -3.87
N ARG A 143 -13.06 20.37 -4.64
CA ARG A 143 -13.01 20.77 -6.05
C ARG A 143 -13.02 19.50 -6.90
N TYR A 144 -14.02 19.36 -7.77
CA TYR A 144 -14.20 18.21 -8.66
C TYR A 144 -14.44 16.85 -7.96
N GLY A 145 -15.06 16.86 -6.76
CA GLY A 145 -15.31 15.65 -5.98
C GLY A 145 -14.08 15.08 -5.27
N ILE A 146 -12.97 15.82 -5.30
CA ILE A 146 -11.74 15.52 -4.58
C ILE A 146 -11.68 16.38 -3.31
N ALA A 147 -11.66 15.73 -2.14
CA ALA A 147 -11.33 16.41 -0.88
C ALA A 147 -9.83 16.37 -0.62
N CYS A 148 -9.28 17.44 -0.08
CA CYS A 148 -7.90 17.54 0.34
C CYS A 148 -7.83 17.87 1.83
N VAL A 149 -7.11 17.06 2.59
CA VAL A 149 -6.81 17.31 3.99
C VAL A 149 -5.32 17.59 4.10
N GLN A 150 -4.97 18.79 4.58
CA GLN A 150 -3.60 19.16 4.88
C GLN A 150 -3.36 19.19 6.39
N VAL A 151 -2.44 18.35 6.83
CA VAL A 151 -2.03 18.21 8.24
C VAL A 151 -0.61 18.78 8.39
N CYS A 152 -0.38 19.70 9.33
CA CYS A 152 0.98 20.16 9.63
C CYS A 152 1.41 19.77 11.04
N MET A 153 2.36 18.84 11.11
CA MET A 153 2.93 18.40 12.38
C MET A 153 4.09 19.28 12.78
N HIS A 154 4.13 19.68 14.04
CA HIS A 154 5.26 20.43 14.57
C HIS A 154 6.22 19.47 15.28
N ILE A 155 7.52 19.64 15.02
CA ILE A 155 8.61 18.93 15.69
C ILE A 155 9.25 19.78 16.78
#